data_AF-H2XW53-F1
#
_entry.id   AF-H2XW53-F1
#
_cell.length_a   1.000
_cell.length_b   1.000
_cell.length_c   1.000
_cell.angle_alpha   90.00
_cell.angle_beta   90.00
_cell.angle_gamma   90.00
#
_symmetry.space_group_name_H-M   'P 1'
#
loop_
_entity.id
_entity.type
_entity.pdbx_description
1 polymer ?
#
loop_
_entity_poly.entity_id
_entity_poly.type
_entity_poly.pdbx_seq_one_letter_code
_entity_poly.pdbx_strand_id
1 'polypeptide(L)'
;MLLATDWSSYNPDTASYLKRTLRKVVLVCGVFQLEHLLETEDNKVLQMTTEEARENSPILPQNLKVLAQNVNKWGCEMVMVIAQHDAPTILHWNDAFMEELKSSGVKVTHKFLNGVDHFSVIGDITEESSALAQIISQ
;
A
#
# COMPACT_ATOMS: atom_id res chain seq x y z
N MET A 1 -4.48 7.82 0.54
CA MET A 1 -4.68 6.45 -0.02
C MET A 1 -5.61 5.65 0.91
N LEU A 2 -6.50 4.79 0.40
CA LEU A 2 -7.70 4.24 1.08
C LEU A 2 -7.60 4.00 2.59
N LEU A 3 -6.57 3.30 3.07
CA LEU A 3 -6.44 3.00 4.51
C LEU A 3 -5.98 4.22 5.33
N ALA A 4 -5.22 5.15 4.77
CA ALA A 4 -4.73 6.35 5.45
C ALA A 4 -5.71 7.54 5.39
N THR A 5 -6.96 7.32 4.96
CA THR A 5 -7.99 8.36 4.84
C THR A 5 -9.05 8.20 5.92
N ASP A 6 -9.40 9.28 6.62
CA ASP A 6 -10.58 9.29 7.49
C ASP A 6 -11.84 9.44 6.64
N TRP A 7 -12.41 8.31 6.22
CA TRP A 7 -13.63 8.33 5.41
C TRP A 7 -14.84 8.91 6.13
N SER A 8 -14.82 9.02 7.47
CA SER A 8 -15.95 9.59 8.21
C SER A 8 -16.08 11.09 8.02
N SER A 9 -15.00 11.79 7.64
CA SER A 9 -15.03 13.23 7.32
C SER A 9 -15.69 13.52 5.97
N TYR A 10 -15.78 12.54 5.08
CA TYR A 10 -16.38 12.70 3.74
C TYR A 10 -17.81 12.17 3.69
N ASN A 11 -18.03 10.95 4.18
CA ASN A 11 -19.35 10.34 4.26
C ASN A 11 -19.38 9.27 5.37
N PRO A 12 -20.19 9.45 6.44
CA PRO A 12 -20.32 8.48 7.53
C PRO A 12 -20.68 7.05 7.07
N ASP A 13 -21.43 6.91 5.98
CA ASP A 13 -21.85 5.62 5.44
C ASP A 13 -20.70 4.85 4.80
N THR A 14 -19.69 5.55 4.27
CA THR A 14 -18.53 4.93 3.63
C THR A 14 -17.71 4.13 4.64
N ALA A 15 -17.47 4.68 5.83
CA ALA A 15 -16.74 3.95 6.87
C ALA A 15 -17.48 2.68 7.32
N SER A 16 -18.81 2.75 7.38
CA SER A 16 -19.67 1.60 7.71
C SER A 16 -19.75 0.56 6.59
N TYR A 17 -19.72 1.00 5.32
CA TYR A 17 -19.60 0.13 4.16
C TYR A 17 -18.27 -0.62 4.18
N LEU A 18 -17.14 0.09 4.27
CA LEU A 18 -15.80 -0.49 4.30
C LEU A 18 -15.64 -1.50 5.44
N LYS A 19 -16.17 -1.21 6.63
CA LYS A 19 -16.16 -2.17 7.75
C LYS A 19 -16.84 -3.50 7.42
N ARG A 20 -17.87 -3.49 6.56
CA ARG A 20 -18.64 -4.69 6.18
C ARG A 20 -18.06 -5.41 4.96
N THR A 21 -17.42 -4.67 4.05
CA THR A 21 -17.03 -5.19 2.73
C THR A 21 -15.54 -5.35 2.54
N LEU A 22 -14.71 -4.57 3.21
CA LEU A 22 -13.26 -4.64 3.04
C LEU A 22 -12.71 -5.83 3.82
N ARG A 23 -12.31 -6.88 3.10
CA ARG A 23 -11.76 -8.11 3.70
C ARG A 23 -10.25 -8.15 3.69
N LYS A 24 -9.65 -7.66 2.62
CA LYS A 24 -8.20 -7.73 2.38
C LYS A 24 -7.75 -6.52 1.58
N VAL A 25 -6.55 -6.03 1.90
CA VAL A 25 -5.81 -5.03 1.12
C VAL A 25 -4.47 -5.64 0.75
N VAL A 26 -4.19 -5.70 -0.54
CA VAL A 26 -2.93 -6.20 -1.08
C VAL A 26 -2.15 -5.01 -1.64
N LEU A 27 -1.03 -4.70 -1.02
CA LEU A 27 -0.09 -3.66 -1.44
C LEU A 27 0.96 -4.32 -2.34
N VAL A 28 0.96 -3.99 -3.63
CA VAL A 28 1.84 -4.63 -4.62
C VAL A 28 2.91 -3.62 -5.05
N CYS A 29 4.16 -3.86 -4.66
CA CYS A 29 5.35 -3.11 -5.12
C CYS A 29 5.16 -1.57 -5.11
N GLY A 30 4.60 -1.03 -4.03
CA GLY A 30 4.14 0.36 -4.00
C GLY A 30 5.21 1.39 -3.66
N VAL A 31 4.88 2.67 -3.86
CA VAL A 31 5.62 3.82 -3.33
C VAL A 31 4.80 4.44 -2.21
N PHE A 32 5.34 4.42 -0.98
CA PHE A 32 4.64 4.88 0.23
C PHE A 32 5.20 6.18 0.81
N GLN A 33 6.26 6.69 0.21
CA GLN A 33 6.85 8.00 0.49
C GLN A 33 7.00 8.74 -0.83
N LEU A 34 6.12 9.72 -1.05
CA LEU A 34 5.99 10.41 -2.32
C LEU A 34 7.05 11.50 -2.50
N GLU A 35 7.75 11.91 -1.44
CA GLU A 35 8.88 12.83 -1.55
C GLU A 35 9.98 12.28 -2.47
N HIS A 36 10.09 10.96 -2.63
CA HIS A 36 11.01 10.35 -3.59
C HIS A 36 10.69 10.68 -5.05
N LEU A 37 9.46 11.09 -5.35
CA LEU A 37 9.02 11.43 -6.70
C LEU A 37 9.26 12.90 -7.04
N LEU A 38 9.48 13.77 -6.05
CA LEU A 38 9.51 15.23 -6.27
C LEU A 38 10.54 15.67 -7.32
N GLU A 39 11.69 14.99 -7.35
CA GLU A 39 12.82 15.28 -8.23
C GLU A 39 12.84 14.38 -9.50
N THR A 40 11.80 13.57 -9.73
CA THR A 40 11.73 12.71 -10.93
C THR A 40 11.06 13.43 -12.09
N GLU A 41 11.31 12.91 -13.30
CA GLU A 41 10.63 13.37 -14.52
C GLU A 41 9.11 13.23 -14.42
N ASP A 42 8.61 12.24 -13.68
CA ASP A 42 7.17 12.02 -13.46
C ASP A 42 6.54 13.23 -12.77
N ASN A 43 7.24 13.88 -11.85
CA ASN A 43 6.71 15.05 -11.15
C ASN A 43 6.64 16.30 -12.01
N LYS A 44 7.27 16.33 -13.20
CA LYS A 44 7.03 17.42 -14.16
C LYS A 44 5.58 17.42 -14.65
N VAL A 45 4.97 16.24 -14.71
CA VAL A 45 3.55 16.07 -15.08
C VAL A 45 2.65 16.15 -13.85
N LEU A 46 3.04 15.52 -12.75
CA LEU A 46 2.23 15.49 -11.52
C LEU A 46 2.16 16.86 -10.81
N GLN A 47 3.22 17.68 -10.94
CA GLN A 47 3.35 19.01 -10.33
C GLN A 47 3.10 19.01 -8.82
N MET A 48 3.45 17.92 -8.15
CA MET A 48 3.25 17.75 -6.73
C MET A 48 4.20 18.66 -5.96
N THR A 49 3.63 19.42 -5.03
CA THR A 49 4.37 20.20 -4.03
C THR A 49 4.94 19.30 -2.93
N THR A 50 5.89 19.82 -2.15
CA THR A 50 6.43 19.08 -0.99
C THR A 50 5.34 18.80 0.04
N GLU A 51 4.41 19.76 0.21
CA GLU A 51 3.26 19.66 1.09
C GLU A 51 2.33 18.53 0.65
N GLU A 52 1.94 18.50 -0.64
CA GLU A 52 1.09 17.43 -1.18
C GLU A 52 1.76 16.06 -1.10
N ALA A 53 3.07 15.97 -1.35
CA ALA A 53 3.82 14.72 -1.21
C ALA A 53 3.75 14.19 0.22
N ARG A 54 3.94 15.06 1.23
CA ARG A 54 3.83 14.69 2.64
C ARG A 54 2.40 14.29 3.01
N GLU A 55 1.41 15.10 2.65
CA GLU A 55 0.01 14.83 2.95
C GLU A 55 -0.44 13.48 2.37
N ASN A 56 0.07 13.10 1.20
CA ASN A 56 -0.33 11.88 0.52
C ASN A 56 0.57 10.66 0.78
N SER A 57 1.66 10.80 1.56
CA SER A 57 2.59 9.70 1.87
C SER A 57 2.09 8.80 3.01
N PRO A 58 1.72 7.53 2.75
CA PRO A 58 1.26 6.63 3.81
C PRO A 58 2.28 6.34 4.91
N ILE A 59 3.58 6.43 4.61
CA ILE A 59 4.64 6.15 5.59
C ILE A 59 4.68 7.16 6.72
N LEU A 60 4.19 8.39 6.51
CA LEU A 60 4.34 9.44 7.50
C LEU A 60 3.47 9.21 8.74
N PRO A 61 3.93 9.58 9.95
CA PRO A 61 3.29 9.19 11.21
C PRO A 61 1.79 9.52 11.31
N GLN A 62 1.37 10.68 10.81
CA GLN A 62 -0.04 11.09 10.81
C GLN A 62 -0.92 10.16 9.97
N ASN A 63 -0.43 9.74 8.80
CA ASN A 63 -1.14 8.89 7.86
C ASN A 63 -1.10 7.43 8.30
N LEU A 64 0.05 7.00 8.81
CA LEU A 64 0.26 5.67 9.36
C LEU A 64 -0.64 5.40 10.57
N LYS A 65 -0.86 6.41 11.42
CA LYS A 65 -1.81 6.34 12.54
C LYS A 65 -3.24 6.10 12.05
N VAL A 66 -3.69 6.85 11.04
CA VAL A 66 -5.03 6.66 10.45
C VAL A 66 -5.15 5.28 9.81
N LEU A 67 -4.11 4.85 9.09
CA LEU A 67 -4.01 3.51 8.50
C LEU A 67 -4.14 2.42 9.56
N ALA A 68 -3.37 2.48 10.64
CA ALA A 68 -3.43 1.50 11.72
C ALA A 68 -4.83 1.43 12.36
N GLN A 69 -5.44 2.60 12.60
CA GLN A 69 -6.80 2.68 13.13
C GLN A 69 -7.82 2.05 12.18
N ASN A 70 -7.71 2.33 10.88
CA ASN A 70 -8.64 1.82 9.87
C ASN A 70 -8.51 0.31 9.67
N VAL A 71 -7.28 -0.23 9.60
CA VAL A 71 -7.04 -1.68 9.53
C VAL A 71 -7.68 -2.38 10.73
N ASN A 72 -7.47 -1.87 11.94
CA ASN A 72 -8.06 -2.44 13.15
C ASN A 72 -9.59 -2.29 13.20
N LYS A 73 -10.12 -1.13 12.81
CA LYS A 73 -11.57 -0.83 12.81
C LYS A 73 -12.34 -1.68 11.81
N TRP A 74 -11.76 -1.92 10.64
CA TRP A 74 -12.39 -2.68 9.55
C TRP A 74 -12.08 -4.18 9.65
N GLY A 75 -11.08 -4.58 10.43
CA GLY A 75 -10.69 -5.98 10.58
C GLY A 75 -10.21 -6.60 9.27
N CYS A 76 -9.66 -5.79 8.36
CA CYS A 76 -9.17 -6.26 7.08
C CYS A 76 -7.76 -6.86 7.22
N GLU A 77 -7.48 -7.89 6.43
CA GLU A 77 -6.12 -8.40 6.29
C GLU A 77 -5.29 -7.45 5.44
N MET A 78 -4.08 -7.12 5.89
CA MET A 78 -3.10 -6.40 5.09
C MET A 78 -2.02 -7.35 4.60
N VAL A 79 -1.80 -7.37 3.29
CA VAL A 79 -0.73 -8.14 2.65
C VAL A 79 0.17 -7.18 1.87
N MET A 80 1.47 -7.31 2.04
CA MET A 80 2.46 -6.59 1.24
C MET A 80 3.19 -7.59 0.35
N VAL A 81 3.16 -7.33 -0.95
CA VAL A 81 3.72 -8.17 -2.01
C VAL A 81 4.94 -7.47 -2.59
N ILE A 82 6.07 -8.18 -2.59
CA ILE A 82 7.36 -7.74 -3.10
C ILE A 82 7.78 -8.67 -4.24
N ALA A 83 8.18 -8.10 -5.37
CA ALA A 83 8.70 -8.84 -6.52
C ALA A 83 10.23 -8.99 -6.42
N GLN A 84 10.75 -10.20 -6.64
CA GLN A 84 12.20 -10.49 -6.52
C GLN A 84 13.06 -9.63 -7.46
N HIS A 85 12.57 -9.34 -8.66
CA HIS A 85 13.30 -8.61 -9.70
C HIS A 85 12.85 -7.15 -9.83
N ASP A 86 12.25 -6.59 -8.78
CA ASP A 86 11.95 -5.16 -8.73
C ASP A 86 13.24 -4.31 -8.66
N ALA A 87 13.11 -3.01 -8.93
CA ALA A 87 14.20 -2.07 -8.80
C ALA A 87 14.72 -2.05 -7.34
N PRO A 88 16.04 -2.01 -7.11
CA PRO A 88 16.61 -1.99 -5.76
C PRO A 88 16.07 -0.87 -4.87
N THR A 89 15.73 0.29 -5.45
CA THR A 89 15.11 1.42 -4.75
C THR A 89 13.70 1.10 -4.26
N ILE A 90 12.89 0.43 -5.07
CA ILE A 90 11.53 0.01 -4.70
C ILE A 90 11.58 -1.02 -3.58
N LEU A 91 12.49 -2.00 -3.67
CA LEU A 91 12.72 -2.98 -2.60
C LEU A 91 13.05 -2.27 -1.28
N HIS A 92 13.99 -1.33 -1.31
CA HIS A 92 14.38 -0.54 -0.14
C HIS A 92 13.22 0.27 0.46
N TRP A 93 12.42 0.94 -0.38
CA TRP A 93 11.27 1.72 0.09
C TRP A 93 10.17 0.85 0.70
N ASN A 94 9.94 -0.33 0.13
CA ASN A 94 8.96 -1.28 0.67
C ASN A 94 9.44 -1.89 2.00
N ASP A 95 10.73 -2.20 2.13
CA ASP A 95 11.31 -2.66 3.40
C ASP A 95 11.14 -1.60 4.49
N ALA A 96 11.48 -0.34 4.20
CA ALA A 96 11.29 0.77 5.13
C ALA A 96 9.81 0.93 5.55
N PHE A 97 8.87 0.87 4.60
CA PHE A 97 7.45 0.96 4.95
C PHE A 97 6.96 -0.24 5.75
N MET A 98 7.48 -1.45 5.50
CA MET A 98 7.15 -2.63 6.28
C MET A 98 7.63 -2.50 7.73
N GLU A 99 8.83 -1.93 7.94
CA GLU A 99 9.35 -1.64 9.28
C GLU A 99 8.45 -0.64 10.03
N GLU A 100 8.01 0.43 9.35
CA GLU A 100 7.10 1.42 9.94
C GLU A 100 5.71 0.84 10.26
N LEU A 101 5.16 -0.01 9.39
CA LEU A 101 3.91 -0.72 9.67
C LEU A 101 4.03 -1.59 10.93
N LYS A 102 5.13 -2.34 11.04
CA LYS A 102 5.41 -3.19 12.22
C LYS A 102 5.61 -2.35 13.48
N SER A 103 6.38 -1.26 13.41
CA SER A 103 6.63 -0.36 14.54
C SER A 103 5.34 0.29 15.05
N SER A 104 4.38 0.51 14.16
CA SER A 104 3.05 1.07 14.46
C SER A 104 2.01 0.03 14.87
N GLY A 105 2.40 -1.23 15.07
CA GLY A 105 1.52 -2.31 15.51
C GLY A 105 0.53 -2.79 14.44
N VAL A 106 0.75 -2.47 13.17
CA VAL A 106 -0.08 -2.96 12.06
C VAL A 106 0.34 -4.38 11.72
N LYS A 107 -0.60 -5.32 11.79
CA LYS A 107 -0.37 -6.69 11.36
C LYS A 107 -0.39 -6.75 9.83
N VAL A 108 0.77 -6.94 9.23
CA VAL A 108 0.97 -7.10 7.79
C VAL A 108 1.58 -8.45 7.46
N THR A 109 0.99 -9.17 6.50
CA THR A 109 1.55 -10.39 5.93
C THR A 109 2.51 -10.02 4.81
N HIS A 110 3.77 -10.44 4.92
CA HIS A 110 4.75 -10.25 3.85
C HIS A 110 4.72 -11.43 2.85
N LYS A 111 4.70 -11.12 1.56
CA LYS A 111 4.74 -12.08 0.44
C LYS A 111 5.84 -11.68 -0.53
N PHE A 112 6.96 -12.37 -0.47
CA PHE A 112 8.04 -12.25 -1.45
C PHE A 112 7.81 -13.23 -2.60
N LEU A 113 7.69 -12.72 -3.83
CA LEU A 113 7.40 -13.51 -5.02
C LEU A 113 8.67 -13.68 -5.87
N ASN A 114 9.07 -14.94 -6.06
CA ASN A 114 10.26 -15.30 -6.82
C ASN A 114 9.98 -15.27 -8.34
N GLY A 115 10.99 -14.89 -9.12
CA GLY A 115 10.95 -14.95 -10.58
C GLY A 115 10.06 -13.90 -11.25
N VAL A 116 9.49 -12.96 -10.49
CA VAL A 116 8.66 -11.87 -11.01
C VAL A 116 9.34 -10.52 -10.78
N ASP A 117 9.00 -9.57 -11.63
CA ASP A 117 9.38 -8.16 -11.59
C ASP A 117 8.14 -7.27 -11.31
N HIS A 118 8.34 -5.95 -11.30
CA HIS A 118 7.31 -4.95 -11.03
C HIS A 118 6.07 -5.03 -11.93
N PHE A 119 6.23 -5.52 -13.17
CA PHE A 119 5.17 -5.66 -14.16
C PHE A 119 4.62 -7.08 -14.20
N SER A 120 5.50 -8.09 -14.23
CA SER A 120 5.06 -9.49 -14.33
C SER A 120 4.31 -9.97 -13.09
N VAL A 121 4.50 -9.33 -11.92
CA VAL A 121 3.73 -9.62 -10.70
C VAL A 121 2.22 -9.40 -10.85
N ILE A 122 1.80 -8.50 -11.75
CA ILE A 122 0.38 -8.27 -12.10
C ILE A 122 -0.01 -8.86 -13.45
N GLY A 123 0.97 -9.22 -14.29
CA GLY A 123 0.75 -9.55 -15.70
C GLY A 123 -0.13 -10.77 -15.93
N ASP A 124 -0.14 -11.72 -15.00
CA ASP A 124 -0.90 -12.97 -15.04
C ASP A 124 -2.04 -13.02 -14.00
N ILE A 125 -2.47 -11.87 -13.46
CA ILE A 125 -3.48 -11.82 -12.37
C ILE A 125 -4.84 -12.43 -12.75
N THR A 126 -5.16 -12.52 -14.04
CA THR A 126 -6.37 -13.19 -14.53
C THR A 126 -6.27 -14.70 -14.52
N GLU A 127 -5.06 -15.24 -14.48
CA GLU A 127 -4.81 -16.66 -14.31
C GLU A 127 -4.99 -17.01 -12.84
N GLU A 128 -6.01 -17.81 -12.51
CA GLU A 128 -6.30 -18.22 -11.12
C GLU A 128 -5.11 -18.91 -10.44
N SER A 129 -4.22 -19.49 -11.26
CA SER A 129 -3.00 -20.17 -10.80
C SER A 129 -1.84 -19.22 -10.48
N SER A 130 -1.92 -17.94 -10.85
CA SER A 130 -0.86 -16.96 -10.57
C SER A 130 -0.69 -16.73 -9.07
N ALA A 131 0.53 -16.37 -8.68
CA ALA A 131 0.83 -16.15 -7.26
C ALA A 131 0.00 -14.99 -6.68
N LEU A 132 -0.19 -13.91 -7.44
CA LEU A 132 -0.97 -12.77 -6.98
C LEU A 132 -2.47 -13.08 -6.90
N ALA A 133 -3.05 -13.78 -7.88
CA ALA A 133 -4.47 -14.18 -7.83
C ALA A 133 -4.77 -15.06 -6.61
N GLN A 134 -3.86 -16.00 -6.30
CA GLN A 134 -3.98 -16.83 -5.09
C GLN A 134 -3.91 -16.00 -3.81
N ILE A 135 -2.99 -15.02 -3.72
CA ILE A 135 -2.90 -14.13 -2.56
C ILE A 135 -4.19 -13.33 -2.35
N ILE A 136 -4.79 -12.83 -3.43
CA ILE A 136 -6.05 -12.06 -3.38
C ILE A 136 -7.22 -12.94 -2.97
N SER A 137 -7.27 -14.18 -3.48
CA SER A 137 -8.42 -15.09 -3.32
C SER A 137 -8.43 -15.89 -2.02
N GLN A 138 -7.30 -15.97 -1.31
CA GLN A 138 -7.20 -16.56 0.03
C GLN A 138 -7.98 -15.77 1.09
#